data_AF-A0AAW0RFQ3-F1
#
_entry.id   AF-A0AAW0RFQ3-F1
#
_cell.length_a   1.000
_cell.length_b   1.000
_cell.length_c   1.000
_cell.angle_alpha   90.00
_cell.angle_beta   90.00
_cell.angle_gamma   90.00
#
_symmetry.space_group_name_H-M   'P 1'
#
loop_
_entity.id
_entity.type
_entity.pdbx_description
1 polymer ?
#
loop_
_entity_poly.entity_id
_entity_poly.type
_entity_poly.pdbx_seq_one_letter_code
_entity_poly.pdbx_strand_id
1 'polypeptide(L)'
;HVILSNCANLYNTYVTAVALEAIDFRYYFVFVGLNLTYAAVWYFLGVETRGRTLEEMDEVFNARFPPRAALQKAVMVKQSNGHLADLSAVAGHVERA
;
A
#
# COMPACT_ATOMS: atom_id res chain seq x y z
N HIS A 1 7.48 -23.01 2.75
CA HIS A 1 6.14 -22.36 2.68
C HIS A 1 5.26 -22.77 3.86
N VAL A 2 4.96 -24.07 4.03
CA VAL A 2 4.05 -24.59 5.09
C VAL A 2 4.50 -24.25 6.53
N ILE A 3 5.79 -24.37 6.83
CA ILE A 3 6.32 -24.11 8.18
C ILE A 3 6.13 -22.65 8.59
N LEU A 4 6.37 -21.70 7.67
CA LEU A 4 6.25 -20.27 7.96
C LEU A 4 4.79 -19.88 8.26
N SER A 5 3.86 -20.38 7.44
CA SER A 5 2.42 -20.17 7.65
C SER A 5 1.94 -20.79 8.96
N ASN A 6 2.43 -21.98 9.31
CA ASN A 6 2.09 -22.64 10.57
C ASN A 6 2.63 -21.87 11.78
N CYS A 7 3.85 -21.33 11.71
CA CYS A 7 4.40 -20.49 12.78
C CYS A 7 3.61 -19.19 12.96
N ALA A 8 3.20 -18.53 11.86
CA ALA A 8 2.38 -17.32 11.93
C ALA A 8 1.01 -17.59 12.57
N ASN A 9 0.36 -18.70 12.19
CA ASN A 9 -0.91 -19.12 12.79
C ASN A 9 -0.77 -19.50 14.27
N LEU A 10 0.32 -20.17 14.64
CA LEU A 10 0.63 -20.49 16.04
C LEU A 10 0.78 -19.21 16.86
N TYR A 11 1.58 -18.25 16.38
CA TYR A 11 1.78 -16.97 17.03
C TYR A 11 0.46 -16.23 17.24
N ASN A 12 -0.36 -16.08 16.19
CA ASN A 12 -1.62 -15.35 16.29
C ASN A 12 -2.57 -15.96 17.34
N THR A 13 -2.70 -17.28 17.35
CA THR A 13 -3.64 -17.95 18.26
C THR A 13 -3.11 -17.98 19.70
N TYR A 14 -1.82 -18.23 19.89
CA TYR A 14 -1.21 -18.33 21.21
C TYR A 14 -1.10 -16.97 21.91
N VAL A 15 -0.60 -15.95 21.21
CA VAL A 15 -0.44 -14.60 21.78
C VAL A 15 -1.79 -13.99 22.14
N THR A 16 -2.81 -14.21 21.31
CA THR A 16 -4.17 -13.71 21.59
C THR A 16 -4.75 -14.35 22.85
N ALA A 17 -4.59 -15.68 23.01
CA ALA A 17 -5.08 -16.39 24.20
C ALA A 17 -4.39 -15.90 25.50
N VAL A 18 -3.06 -15.82 25.48
CA VAL A 18 -2.27 -15.34 26.64
C VAL A 18 -2.60 -13.89 26.99
N ALA A 19 -2.78 -13.03 25.98
CA ALA A 19 -3.07 -11.63 26.22
C ALA A 19 -4.51 -11.39 26.74
N LEU A 20 -5.48 -12.21 26.32
CA LEU A 20 -6.82 -12.17 26.90
C LEU A 20 -6.83 -12.64 28.35
N GLU A 21 -6.04 -13.67 28.70
CA GLU A 21 -5.93 -14.14 30.09
C GLU A 21 -5.27 -13.10 31.01
N ALA A 22 -4.22 -12.41 30.54
CA ALA A 22 -3.46 -11.48 31.36
C ALA A 22 -4.14 -10.11 31.54
N ILE A 23 -4.87 -9.64 30.53
CA ILE A 23 -5.31 -8.23 30.45
C ILE A 23 -6.81 -8.08 30.11
N ASP A 24 -7.50 -9.19 29.80
CA ASP A 24 -8.93 -9.24 29.49
C ASP A 24 -9.30 -8.20 28.40
N PHE A 25 -10.37 -7.43 28.61
CA PHE A 25 -10.84 -6.39 27.70
C PHE A 25 -9.80 -5.31 27.37
N ARG A 26 -8.74 -5.15 28.15
CA ARG A 26 -7.73 -4.11 27.89
C ARG A 26 -6.82 -4.49 26.71
N TYR A 27 -6.81 -5.76 26.31
CA TYR A 27 -6.09 -6.21 25.11
C TYR A 27 -6.54 -5.49 23.84
N TYR A 28 -7.80 -5.04 23.75
CA TYR A 28 -8.28 -4.26 22.61
C TYR A 28 -7.47 -2.97 22.40
N PHE A 29 -6.98 -2.32 23.47
CA PHE A 29 -6.13 -1.13 23.32
C PHE A 29 -4.76 -1.46 22.73
N VAL A 30 -4.20 -2.63 23.08
CA VAL A 30 -2.96 -3.14 22.47
C VAL A 30 -3.18 -3.40 20.99
N PHE A 31 -4.32 -3.99 20.62
CA PHE A 31 -4.68 -4.20 19.22
C PHE A 31 -4.78 -2.88 18.45
N VAL A 32 -5.43 -1.85 19.02
CA VAL A 32 -5.48 -0.52 18.41
C VAL A 32 -4.08 0.07 18.23
N GLY A 33 -3.20 -0.03 19.24
CA GLY A 33 -1.81 0.44 19.13
C GLY A 33 -1.02 -0.28 18.04
N LEU A 34 -1.18 -1.60 17.92
CA LEU A 34 -0.59 -2.41 16.84
C LEU A 34 -1.13 -1.99 15.47
N ASN A 35 -2.43 -1.76 15.33
CA ASN A 35 -3.04 -1.30 14.08
C ASN A 35 -2.49 0.06 13.65
N LEU A 36 -2.34 1.00 14.60
CA LEU A 36 -1.73 2.30 14.30
C LEU A 36 -0.26 2.15 13.89
N THR A 37 0.47 1.24 14.53
CA THR A 37 1.86 0.94 14.17
C THR A 37 1.93 0.35 12.76
N TYR A 38 1.08 -0.61 12.42
CA TYR A 38 0.99 -1.16 11.06
C TYR A 38 0.60 -0.10 10.04
N ALA A 39 -0.34 0.78 10.37
CA ALA A 39 -0.73 1.89 9.51
C ALA A 39 0.44 2.86 9.27
N ALA A 40 1.23 3.17 10.31
CA ALA A 40 2.42 4.01 10.16
C ALA A 40 3.50 3.32 9.31
N VAL A 41 3.79 2.04 9.57
CA VAL A 41 4.73 1.25 8.77
C VAL A 41 4.28 1.20 7.31
N TRP A 42 3.00 0.96 7.05
CA TRP A 42 2.44 0.97 5.70
C TRP A 42 2.52 2.35 5.05
N TYR A 43 2.26 3.42 5.79
CA TYR A 43 2.40 4.79 5.28
C TYR A 43 3.84 5.13 4.88
N PHE A 44 4.83 4.69 5.67
CA PHE A 44 6.23 5.01 5.44
C PHE A 44 6.97 4.04 4.52
N LEU A 45 6.54 2.79 4.39
CA LEU A 45 7.24 1.76 3.61
C LEU A 45 6.36 1.14 2.52
N GLY A 46 5.04 1.25 2.63
CA GLY A 46 4.10 0.72 1.66
C GLY A 46 4.16 1.52 0.36
N VAL A 47 4.34 0.81 -0.74
CA VAL A 47 4.25 1.35 -2.10
C VAL A 47 2.87 0.97 -2.63
N GLU A 48 2.08 1.96 -3.06
CA GLU A 48 0.79 1.72 -3.70
C GLU A 48 1.02 1.08 -5.08
N THR A 49 0.66 -0.19 -5.26
CA THR A 49 0.84 -0.93 -6.53
C THR A 49 -0.41 -0.95 -7.39
N ARG A 50 -1.52 -0.34 -6.93
CA ARG A 50 -2.83 -0.51 -7.56
C ARG A 50 -2.97 0.37 -8.81
N GLY A 51 -3.13 -0.28 -9.96
CA GLY A 51 -3.41 0.38 -11.24
C GLY A 51 -2.18 0.90 -12.00
N ARG A 52 -0.98 0.38 -11.69
CA ARG A 52 0.26 0.63 -12.45
C ARG A 52 0.58 -0.55 -13.36
N THR A 53 1.19 -0.29 -14.52
CA THR A 53 1.78 -1.36 -15.35
C THR A 53 3.06 -1.91 -14.70
N LEU A 54 3.56 -3.05 -15.18
CA LEU A 54 4.79 -3.64 -14.66
C LEU A 54 6.00 -2.72 -14.89
N GLU A 55 6.03 -1.99 -16.02
CA GLU A 55 7.09 -1.02 -16.32
C GLU A 55 7.07 0.17 -15.34
N GLU A 56 5.90 0.77 -15.09
CA GLU A 56 5.75 1.88 -14.15
C GLU A 56 6.08 1.47 -12.70
N MET A 57 5.87 0.19 -12.36
CA MET A 57 6.14 -0.32 -11.03
C MET A 57 7.65 -0.48 -10.79
N ASP A 58 8.42 -0.89 -11.80
CA ASP A 58 9.89 -0.99 -11.70
C ASP A 58 10.52 0.40 -11.50
N GLU A 59 10.00 1.44 -12.17
CA GLU A 59 10.44 2.83 -11.97
C GLU A 59 10.15 3.33 -10.54
N VAL A 60 8.98 2.99 -9.99
CA VAL A 60 8.59 3.36 -8.61
C VAL A 60 9.45 2.65 -7.57
N PHE A 61 9.81 1.38 -7.79
CA PHE A 61 10.67 0.62 -6.88
C PHE A 61 12.15 1.02 -6.96
N ASN A 62 12.63 1.46 -8.13
CA ASN A 62 13.99 1.99 -8.31
C ASN A 62 14.14 3.46 -7.84
N ALA A 63 13.05 4.15 -7.51
CA ALA A 63 13.10 5.51 -6.98
C ALA A 63 13.77 5.55 -5.59
N ARG A 64 14.54 6.62 -5.32
CA ARG A 64 15.27 6.82 -4.05
C ARG A 64 14.38 6.77 -2.80
N PHE A 65 13.09 7.07 -2.93
CA PHE A 65 12.07 6.94 -1.87
C PHE A 65 10.75 6.41 -2.46
N PRO A 66 10.61 5.08 -2.60
CA PRO A 66 9.48 4.42 -3.28
C PRO A 66 8.07 4.82 -2.77
N PRO A 67 7.84 5.00 -1.45
CA PRO A 67 6.52 5.38 -0.92
C PRO A 67 6.08 6.80 -1.32
N ARG A 68 7.04 7.74 -1.40
CA ARG A 68 6.75 9.13 -1.80
C ARG A 68 6.59 9.26 -3.31
N ALA A 69 7.34 8.47 -4.09
CA ALA A 69 7.16 8.35 -5.53
C ALA A 69 5.79 7.72 -5.86
N ALA A 70 5.34 6.74 -5.07
CA ALA A 70 4.03 6.14 -5.25
C ALA A 70 2.86 7.10 -4.99
N LEU A 71 3.03 8.05 -4.05
CA LEU A 71 2.04 9.09 -3.72
C LEU A 71 1.97 10.24 -4.74
N GLN A 72 3.00 10.44 -5.57
CA GLN A 72 2.97 11.35 -6.71
C GLN A 72 2.15 10.71 -7.83
N LYS A 73 0.84 10.66 -7.63
CA LYS A 73 -0.11 10.26 -8.66
C LYS A 73 -0.01 11.25 -9.81
N ALA A 74 0.60 10.85 -10.93
CA ALA A 74 0.26 11.45 -12.22
C ALA A 74 -1.26 11.29 -12.36
N VAL A 75 -1.98 12.41 -12.40
CA VAL A 75 -3.44 12.43 -12.48
C VAL A 75 -3.83 11.88 -13.85
N MET A 76 -4.01 10.57 -13.96
CA MET A 76 -4.50 9.95 -15.19
C MET A 76 -6.00 10.25 -15.30
N VAL A 77 -6.32 11.25 -16.15
CA VAL A 77 -7.69 11.57 -16.54
C VAL A 77 -8.23 10.41 -17.36
N LYS A 78 -9.23 9.70 -16.84
CA LYS A 78 -9.93 8.65 -17.57
C LYS A 78 -10.73 9.28 -18.72
N GLN A 79 -10.19 9.28 -19.95
CA GLN A 79 -10.97 9.68 -21.12
C GLN A 79 -12.06 8.63 -21.42
N SER A 80 -13.22 9.13 -21.88
CA SER A 80 -14.45 8.37 -22.16
C SER A 80 -14.32 7.28 -23.25
N ASN A 81 -13.16 7.17 -23.91
CA ASN A 81 -12.88 6.27 -25.03
C ASN A 81 -11.96 5.08 -24.64
N GLY A 82 -11.64 4.90 -23.35
CA GLY A 82 -10.92 3.73 -22.86
C GLY A 82 -9.44 3.64 -23.27
N HIS A 83 -8.87 4.68 -23.88
CA HIS A 83 -7.45 4.75 -24.20
C HIS A 83 -6.74 5.72 -23.24
N LEU A 84 -5.62 5.27 -22.67
CA LEU A 84 -4.82 6.05 -21.73
C LEU A 84 -3.85 6.92 -22.53
N ALA A 85 -4.14 8.22 -22.64
CA ALA A 85 -3.25 9.19 -23.29
C ALA A 85 -2.62 10.11 -22.22
N ASP A 86 -1.31 10.27 -22.30
CA ASP A 86 -0.54 11.17 -21.46
C ASP A 86 -0.98 12.64 -21.64
N LEU A 87 -1.06 13.39 -20.54
CA LEU A 87 -1.52 14.79 -20.50
C LEU A 87 -0.64 15.72 -21.33
N SER A 88 0.64 15.41 -21.49
CA SER A 88 1.56 16.19 -22.33
C SER A 88 1.18 16.10 -23.82
N ALA A 89 0.62 14.96 -24.24
CA ALA A 89 0.18 14.73 -25.60
C ALA A 89 -1.13 15.48 -25.90
N VAL A 90 -2.07 15.52 -24.95
CA VAL A 90 -3.36 16.22 -25.15
C VAL A 90 -3.19 17.74 -25.14
N ALA A 91 -2.38 18.28 -24.24
CA ALA A 91 -2.11 19.72 -24.18
C ALA A 91 -1.46 20.25 -25.47
N GLY A 92 -0.56 19.46 -26.07
CA GLY A 92 0.10 19.82 -27.34
C GLY A 92 -0.82 19.82 -28.57
N HIS A 93 -1.98 19.14 -28.50
CA HIS A 93 -2.98 19.15 -29.58
C HIS A 93 -3.97 20.32 -29.48
N VAL A 94 -4.25 20.81 -28.27
CA VAL A 94 -5.13 21.98 -28.04
C VAL A 94 -4.43 23.28 -28.43
N GLU A 95 -3.12 23.40 -28.17
CA GLU A 95 -2.37 24.62 -28.48
C GLU A 95 -2.04 24.79 -29.98
N ARG A 96 -2.31 23.76 -30.80
CA ARG A 96 -2.12 23.78 -32.26
C ARG A 96 -3.42 23.84 -33.07
N ALA A 97 -4.56 24.06 -32.42
CA ALA A 97 -5.88 24.25 -33.04
C ALA A 97 -6.37 25.68 -32.82
#